data_AF-A0A978TDT4-F1
#
_entry.id   AF-A0A978TDT4-F1
#
_cell.length_a   1.000
_cell.length_b   1.000
_cell.length_c   1.000
_cell.angle_alpha   90.00
_cell.angle_beta   90.00
_cell.angle_gamma   90.00
#
_symmetry.space_group_name_H-M   'P 1'
#
loop_
_entity.id
_entity.type
_entity.pdbx_description
1 polymer ?
#
loop_
_entity_poly.entity_id
_entity_poly.type
_entity_poly.pdbx_seq_one_letter_code
_entity_poly.pdbx_strand_id
1 'polypeptide(L)'
;MKYPGHPLPHSLRWPSWLWAGLFTLGLALGLGLFPSLAQAQFPNPLGSANNSPPLGVQRIGLLEVTPVSLDGSVLFQIAAPAVLNRNDPGDQVPVEVRAKQIEINLNQVVNQALDYSALESESPAAEITTSDILQVTVEQLNELPVLFATVGNLPEPRGLLTVTDSDAQYHGVSKSVLAERWQGILQPALQAAVELRQP
;
A
#
# COMPACT_ATOMS: atom_id res chain seq x y z
N MET A 1 13.73 12.93 -93.81
CA MET A 1 13.10 11.60 -93.62
C MET A 1 12.31 11.69 -92.32
N LYS A 2 11.01 11.95 -92.18
CA LYS A 2 9.74 11.75 -92.91
C LYS A 2 9.32 10.28 -93.13
N TYR A 3 8.10 10.01 -92.64
CA TYR A 3 7.24 8.81 -92.66
C TYR A 3 7.23 7.95 -91.36
N PRO A 4 6.13 7.25 -91.04
CA PRO A 4 4.84 7.78 -90.54
C PRO A 4 4.35 6.98 -89.29
N GLY A 5 3.49 7.48 -88.40
CA GLY A 5 2.04 7.51 -88.57
C GLY A 5 1.41 6.11 -88.65
N HIS A 6 1.04 5.50 -87.52
CA HIS A 6 0.13 4.34 -87.49
C HIS A 6 -1.06 4.57 -86.53
N PRO A 7 -2.28 4.13 -86.92
CA PRO A 7 -3.55 4.59 -86.36
C PRO A 7 -4.07 3.73 -85.18
N LEU A 8 -4.90 4.35 -84.33
CA LEU A 8 -5.76 3.67 -83.36
C LEU A 8 -7.05 3.18 -84.05
N PRO A 9 -7.47 1.92 -83.86
CA PRO A 9 -8.81 1.50 -84.23
C PRO A 9 -9.77 1.44 -83.03
N HIS A 10 -10.81 2.27 -83.15
CA HIS A 10 -12.24 2.00 -83.01
C HIS A 10 -12.79 1.25 -81.78
N SER A 11 -13.62 2.01 -81.06
CA SER A 11 -14.67 1.58 -80.13
C SER A 11 -15.49 0.40 -80.64
N LEU A 12 -15.65 -0.63 -79.79
CA LEU A 12 -16.64 -1.67 -80.01
C LEU A 12 -17.46 -1.88 -78.74
N ARG A 13 -18.60 -1.19 -78.70
CA ARG A 13 -19.67 -1.36 -77.71
C ARG A 13 -20.36 -2.69 -78.01
N TRP A 14 -20.35 -3.63 -77.08
CA TRP A 14 -21.15 -4.85 -77.17
C TRP A 14 -22.17 -4.90 -76.03
N PRO A 15 -23.35 -5.48 -76.31
CA PRO A 15 -24.59 -5.13 -75.63
C PRO A 15 -24.76 -5.90 -74.33
N SER A 16 -25.37 -5.22 -73.38
CA SER A 16 -26.02 -5.81 -72.22
C SER A 16 -27.21 -6.66 -72.67
N TRP A 17 -27.31 -7.86 -72.09
CA TRP A 17 -28.44 -8.82 -72.11
C TRP A 17 -28.16 -10.05 -72.96
N LEU A 18 -28.59 -11.20 -72.42
CA LEU A 18 -28.38 -12.58 -72.88
C LEU A 18 -27.01 -13.12 -72.42
N TRP A 19 -26.87 -13.99 -71.42
CA TRP A 19 -27.64 -15.20 -71.15
C TRP A 19 -27.54 -15.59 -69.67
N ALA A 20 -28.71 -15.78 -69.05
CA ALA A 20 -28.85 -16.55 -67.82
C ALA A 20 -28.68 -18.05 -68.11
N GLY A 21 -28.06 -18.78 -67.19
CA GLY A 21 -27.98 -20.24 -67.26
C GLY A 21 -27.20 -20.83 -66.10
N LEU A 22 -27.94 -21.22 -65.04
CA LEU A 22 -27.45 -22.03 -63.93
C LEU A 22 -26.72 -23.29 -64.44
N PHE A 23 -25.45 -23.45 -64.05
CA PHE A 23 -24.85 -24.77 -63.87
C PHE A 23 -24.11 -24.77 -62.54
N THR A 24 -24.74 -25.37 -61.55
CA THR A 24 -24.17 -25.79 -60.27
C THR A 24 -22.99 -26.73 -60.48
N LEU A 25 -22.00 -26.64 -59.59
CA LEU A 25 -20.86 -27.55 -59.35
C LEU A 25 -19.48 -27.09 -59.87
N GLY A 26 -18.93 -26.06 -59.20
CA GLY A 26 -17.51 -25.71 -59.19
C GLY A 26 -17.03 -25.62 -57.75
N LEU A 27 -16.68 -26.78 -57.21
CA LEU A 27 -16.27 -27.07 -55.85
C LEU A 27 -14.94 -26.37 -55.49
N ALA A 28 -14.97 -25.60 -54.40
CA ALA A 28 -13.90 -25.34 -53.44
C ALA A 28 -12.47 -25.06 -53.96
N LEU A 29 -12.06 -23.78 -53.99
CA LEU A 29 -10.65 -23.37 -53.84
C LEU A 29 -10.58 -21.84 -53.71
N GLY A 30 -10.75 -21.32 -52.50
CA GLY A 30 -10.70 -19.87 -52.30
C GLY A 30 -10.88 -19.41 -50.87
N LEU A 31 -10.36 -20.13 -49.88
CA LEU A 31 -10.32 -19.64 -48.50
C LEU A 31 -9.03 -20.12 -47.83
N GLY A 32 -8.15 -19.18 -47.52
CA GLY A 32 -6.99 -19.43 -46.66
C GLY A 32 -5.82 -18.53 -47.02
N LEU A 33 -5.16 -18.01 -45.99
CA LEU A 33 -3.94 -17.19 -46.01
C LEU A 33 -4.14 -15.66 -45.87
N PHE A 34 -4.89 -15.25 -44.85
CA PHE A 34 -4.42 -14.12 -44.05
C PHE A 34 -3.68 -14.72 -42.85
N PRO A 35 -2.35 -14.53 -42.70
CA PRO A 35 -1.67 -14.93 -41.49
C PRO A 35 -2.21 -14.06 -40.36
N SER A 36 -2.90 -14.67 -39.39
CA SER A 36 -3.12 -14.02 -38.12
C SER A 36 -1.75 -13.69 -37.54
N LEU A 37 -1.50 -12.40 -37.31
CA LEU A 37 -0.38 -11.97 -36.48
C LEU A 37 -0.67 -12.51 -35.08
N ALA A 38 -0.18 -13.71 -34.80
CA ALA A 38 -0.11 -14.25 -33.46
C ALA A 38 0.73 -13.27 -32.65
N GLN A 39 0.05 -12.41 -31.89
CA GLN A 39 0.69 -11.60 -30.87
C GLN A 39 1.29 -12.59 -29.88
N ALA A 40 2.60 -12.73 -29.91
CA ALA A 40 3.33 -13.47 -28.90
C ALA A 40 3.00 -12.83 -27.54
N GLN A 41 2.11 -13.47 -26.79
CA GLN A 41 1.93 -13.15 -25.39
C GLN A 41 3.21 -13.61 -24.71
N PHE A 42 4.09 -12.67 -24.39
CA PHE A 42 5.16 -12.95 -23.44
C PHE A 42 4.48 -13.44 -22.16
N PRO A 43 4.86 -14.60 -21.61
CA PRO A 43 4.44 -14.97 -20.27
C PRO A 43 4.85 -13.81 -19.37
N ASN A 44 3.89 -13.12 -18.75
CA ASN A 44 4.23 -12.16 -17.71
C ASN A 44 4.78 -13.01 -16.56
N PRO A 45 6.09 -13.00 -16.25
CA PRO A 45 6.63 -13.80 -15.16
C PRO A 45 6.08 -13.32 -13.80
N LEU A 46 5.47 -12.14 -13.79
CA LEU A 46 4.60 -11.63 -12.73
C LEU A 46 3.20 -12.20 -12.93
N GLY A 47 3.07 -13.50 -12.63
CA GLY A 47 1.79 -14.20 -12.63
C GLY A 47 0.73 -13.41 -11.87
N SER A 48 -0.50 -13.47 -12.40
CA SER A 48 -1.72 -12.84 -11.91
C SER A 48 -2.18 -13.47 -10.57
N ALA A 49 -1.39 -13.32 -9.52
CA ALA A 49 -1.85 -13.34 -8.14
C ALA A 49 -2.10 -11.88 -7.71
N ASN A 50 -2.99 -11.66 -6.75
CA ASN A 50 -3.35 -10.34 -6.22
C ASN A 50 -2.13 -9.61 -5.58
N ASN A 51 -1.21 -9.12 -6.41
CA ASN A 51 0.05 -8.50 -6.01
C ASN A 51 -0.11 -7.01 -5.67
N SER A 52 -1.31 -6.46 -5.79
CA SER A 52 -1.61 -5.10 -5.35
C SER A 52 -1.63 -5.06 -3.82
N PRO A 53 -0.95 -4.08 -3.19
CA PRO A 53 -1.04 -3.90 -1.75
C PRO A 53 -2.49 -3.71 -1.28
N PRO A 54 -2.83 -4.09 -0.04
CA PRO A 54 -4.12 -3.81 0.57
C PRO A 54 -4.45 -2.31 0.63
N LEU A 55 -5.71 -2.00 0.91
CA LEU A 55 -6.13 -0.62 1.17
C LEU A 55 -5.33 0.00 2.33
N GLY A 56 -4.90 1.25 2.16
CA GLY A 56 -4.07 1.95 3.13
C GLY A 56 -2.58 1.63 3.05
N VAL A 57 -2.18 0.62 2.27
CA VAL A 57 -0.78 0.25 2.05
C VAL A 57 -0.30 0.78 0.69
N GLN A 58 0.83 1.48 0.70
CA GLN A 58 1.51 1.92 -0.51
C GLN A 58 2.81 1.15 -0.71
N ARG A 59 3.01 0.59 -1.92
CA ARG A 59 4.29 -0.04 -2.28
C ARG A 59 5.20 0.94 -2.99
N ILE A 60 6.43 1.07 -2.49
CA ILE A 60 7.49 1.90 -3.05
C ILE A 60 8.74 1.02 -3.21
N GLY A 61 8.96 0.52 -4.43
CA GLY A 61 10.04 -0.42 -4.71
C GLY A 61 9.88 -1.72 -3.91
N LEU A 62 10.86 -1.99 -3.03
CA LEU A 62 10.89 -3.18 -2.16
C LEU A 62 10.28 -2.94 -0.77
N LEU A 63 9.74 -1.74 -0.52
CA LEU A 63 9.10 -1.40 0.74
C LEU A 63 7.59 -1.26 0.56
N GLU A 64 6.85 -1.63 1.59
CA GLU A 64 5.46 -1.26 1.79
C GLU A 64 5.34 -0.31 2.97
N VAL A 65 4.49 0.70 2.83
CA VAL A 65 4.33 1.80 3.77
C VAL A 65 2.85 1.93 4.13
N THR A 66 2.55 2.19 5.39
CA THR A 66 1.18 2.43 5.86
C THR A 66 1.19 3.47 6.99
N PRO A 67 0.13 4.28 7.15
CA PRO A 67 -0.01 5.14 8.30
C PRO A 67 -0.30 4.35 9.58
N VAL A 68 0.14 4.89 10.71
CA VAL A 68 -0.31 4.55 12.07
C VAL A 68 -1.22 5.67 12.54
N SER A 69 -2.38 5.32 13.09
CA SER A 69 -3.38 6.28 13.53
C SER A 69 -3.86 6.06 14.97
N LEU A 70 -4.29 7.14 15.61
CA LEU A 70 -4.99 7.11 16.89
C LEU A 70 -6.22 8.00 16.76
N ASP A 71 -7.41 7.48 17.09
CA ASP A 71 -8.69 8.19 16.93
C ASP A 71 -8.93 8.75 15.52
N GLY A 72 -8.52 7.98 14.50
CA GLY A 72 -8.63 8.38 13.10
C GLY A 72 -7.65 9.46 12.65
N SER A 73 -6.84 10.01 13.57
CA SER A 73 -5.77 10.96 13.26
C SER A 73 -4.49 10.20 12.92
N VAL A 74 -3.94 10.44 11.73
CA VAL A 74 -2.67 9.85 11.31
C VAL A 74 -1.54 10.51 12.11
N LEU A 75 -0.73 9.68 12.78
CA LEU A 75 0.40 10.14 13.59
C LEU A 75 1.70 10.17 12.77
N PHE A 76 2.03 9.06 12.12
CA PHE A 76 3.20 8.90 11.26
C PHE A 76 3.03 7.70 10.33
N GLN A 77 3.98 7.52 9.41
CA GLN A 77 4.04 6.38 8.51
C GLN A 77 5.16 5.43 8.93
N ILE A 78 4.90 4.14 8.79
CA ILE A 78 5.87 3.07 9.05
C ILE A 78 6.10 2.26 7.78
N ALA A 79 7.25 1.61 7.67
CA ALA A 79 7.63 0.83 6.49
C ALA A 79 8.08 -0.59 6.85
N ALA A 80 7.83 -1.54 5.96
CA ALA A 80 8.35 -2.91 6.07
C ALA A 80 8.73 -3.45 4.69
N PRO A 81 9.51 -4.55 4.61
CA PRO A 81 9.74 -5.24 3.35
C PRO A 81 8.40 -5.62 2.68
N ALA A 82 8.32 -5.48 1.36
CA ALA A 82 7.11 -5.77 0.61
C ALA A 82 6.77 -7.26 0.64
N VAL A 83 5.58 -7.60 1.15
CA VAL A 83 5.10 -8.99 1.20
C VAL A 83 4.31 -9.29 -0.06
N LEU A 84 4.94 -9.98 -1.03
CA LEU A 84 4.31 -10.27 -2.32
C LEU A 84 3.19 -11.33 -2.20
N ASN A 85 3.40 -12.37 -1.39
CA ASN A 85 2.42 -13.41 -1.14
C ASN A 85 1.93 -13.34 0.31
N ARG A 86 0.77 -12.71 0.53
CA ARG A 86 0.17 -12.56 1.87
C ARG A 86 -0.53 -13.81 2.38
N ASN A 87 -0.82 -14.79 1.52
CA ASN A 87 -1.41 -16.06 1.93
C ASN A 87 -0.35 -17.01 2.51
N ASP A 88 0.92 -16.77 2.21
CA ASP A 88 2.07 -17.50 2.73
C ASP A 88 3.26 -16.55 2.87
N PRO A 89 3.25 -15.68 3.92
CA PRO A 89 4.25 -14.64 4.08
C PRO A 89 5.58 -15.15 4.66
N GLY A 90 5.66 -16.44 5.05
CA GLY A 90 6.80 -16.99 5.79
C GLY A 90 7.05 -16.22 7.08
N ASP A 91 8.30 -15.80 7.30
CA ASP A 91 8.72 -15.02 8.47
C ASP A 91 8.46 -13.50 8.33
N GLN A 92 7.92 -13.05 7.19
CA GLN A 92 7.67 -11.63 6.97
C GLN A 92 6.36 -11.20 7.63
N VAL A 93 6.41 -10.09 8.36
CA VAL A 93 5.21 -9.46 8.92
C VAL A 93 4.77 -8.35 7.96
N PRO A 94 3.56 -8.43 7.36
CA PRO A 94 3.04 -7.36 6.52
C PRO A 94 2.95 -6.03 7.28
N VAL A 95 3.21 -4.92 6.59
CA VAL A 95 3.29 -3.60 7.23
C VAL A 95 1.98 -3.21 7.92
N GLU A 96 0.83 -3.58 7.34
CA GLU A 96 -0.50 -3.33 7.88
C GLU A 96 -0.75 -4.05 9.22
N VAL A 97 -0.19 -5.25 9.39
CA VAL A 97 -0.29 -6.01 10.64
C VAL A 97 0.53 -5.31 11.73
N ARG A 98 1.74 -4.86 11.38
CA ARG A 98 2.59 -4.11 12.31
C ARG A 98 1.93 -2.79 12.73
N ALA A 99 1.36 -2.04 11.79
CA ALA A 99 0.64 -0.82 12.11
C ALA A 99 -0.52 -1.11 13.07
N LYS A 100 -1.32 -2.13 12.78
CA LYS A 100 -2.44 -2.52 13.64
C LYS A 100 -1.99 -2.84 15.06
N GLN A 101 -0.86 -3.55 15.23
CA GLN A 101 -0.31 -3.85 16.54
C GLN A 101 0.09 -2.57 17.30
N ILE A 102 0.72 -1.61 16.61
CA ILE A 102 1.10 -0.33 17.21
C ILE A 102 -0.16 0.42 17.65
N GLU A 103 -1.18 0.51 16.80
CA GLU A 103 -2.45 1.18 17.14
C GLU A 103 -3.15 0.53 18.34
N ILE A 104 -3.11 -0.80 18.46
CA ILE A 104 -3.63 -1.52 19.63
C ILE A 104 -2.85 -1.13 20.88
N ASN A 105 -1.52 -1.10 20.82
CA ASN A 105 -0.68 -0.71 21.95
C ASN A 105 -0.99 0.73 22.39
N LEU A 106 -1.13 1.67 21.45
CA LEU A 106 -1.49 3.07 21.74
C LEU A 106 -2.84 3.16 22.45
N ASN A 107 -3.87 2.48 21.95
CA ASN A 107 -5.19 2.49 22.59
C ASN A 107 -5.17 1.86 23.99
N GLN A 108 -4.36 0.83 24.21
CA GLN A 108 -4.20 0.24 25.54
C GLN A 108 -3.58 1.23 26.53
N VAL A 109 -2.59 2.02 26.12
CA VAL A 109 -2.03 3.08 26.98
C VAL A 109 -3.07 4.13 27.32
N VAL A 110 -3.85 4.59 26.33
CA VAL A 110 -4.91 5.58 26.57
C VAL A 110 -5.93 5.05 27.58
N ASN A 111 -6.41 3.82 27.40
CA ASN A 111 -7.37 3.22 28.31
C ASN A 111 -6.79 3.04 29.72
N GLN A 112 -5.53 2.59 29.82
CA GLN A 112 -4.84 2.45 31.10
C GLN A 112 -4.68 3.80 31.82
N ALA A 113 -4.42 4.89 31.08
CA ALA A 113 -4.35 6.24 31.63
C ALA A 113 -5.71 6.78 32.07
N LEU A 114 -6.79 6.48 31.34
CA LEU A 114 -8.16 6.82 31.76
C LEU A 114 -8.54 6.09 33.05
N ASP A 115 -8.27 4.78 33.12
CA ASP A 115 -8.52 3.97 34.31
C ASP A 115 -7.73 4.50 35.52
N TYR A 116 -6.45 4.85 35.32
CA TYR A 116 -5.62 5.46 36.36
C TYR A 116 -6.18 6.81 36.83
N SER A 117 -6.57 7.68 35.88
CA SER A 117 -7.11 9.01 36.19
C SER A 117 -8.43 8.93 36.97
N ALA A 118 -9.29 7.97 36.63
CA ALA A 118 -10.55 7.74 37.34
C ALA A 118 -10.33 7.32 38.79
N LEU A 119 -9.35 6.45 39.05
CA LEU A 119 -9.00 6.00 40.40
C LEU A 119 -8.39 7.14 41.25
N GLU A 120 -7.55 7.98 40.65
CA GLU A 120 -6.95 9.09 41.40
C GLU A 120 -7.93 10.24 41.66
N SER A 121 -8.91 10.46 40.77
CA SER A 121 -9.93 11.51 40.95
C SER A 121 -10.82 11.29 42.19
N GLU A 122 -10.84 10.06 42.74
CA GLU A 122 -11.50 9.76 44.02
C GLU A 122 -10.65 10.16 45.26
N SER A 123 -9.38 10.53 45.05
CA SER A 123 -8.45 10.99 46.09
C SER A 123 -8.45 12.53 46.16
N PRO A 124 -8.64 13.16 47.34
CA PRO A 124 -8.74 14.62 47.47
C PRO A 124 -7.39 15.36 47.36
N ALA A 125 -6.36 14.75 46.79
CA ALA A 125 -5.00 15.27 46.76
C ALA A 125 -4.55 15.58 45.31
N ALA A 126 -4.52 16.88 45.00
CA ALA A 126 -3.97 17.52 43.79
C ALA A 126 -4.72 17.28 42.47
N GLU A 127 -4.88 18.36 41.69
CA GLU A 127 -5.22 18.28 40.26
C GLU A 127 -4.08 17.57 39.52
N ILE A 128 -4.21 16.25 39.32
CA ILE A 128 -3.26 15.50 38.50
C ILE A 128 -3.58 15.79 37.03
N THR A 129 -2.61 16.31 36.29
CA THR A 129 -2.78 16.52 34.84
C THR A 129 -2.38 15.26 34.07
N THR A 130 -2.93 15.10 32.86
CA THR A 130 -2.52 14.01 31.93
C THR A 130 -1.02 14.02 31.65
N SER A 131 -0.40 15.21 31.68
CA SER A 131 1.04 15.37 31.49
C SER A 131 1.88 14.78 32.63
N ASP A 132 1.30 14.68 33.83
CA ASP A 132 1.99 14.14 35.00
C ASP A 132 1.91 12.60 35.05
N ILE A 133 0.89 12.02 34.42
CA ILE A 133 0.67 10.56 34.45
C ILE A 133 1.14 9.85 33.20
N LEU A 134 1.31 10.50 32.04
CA LEU A 134 1.67 9.79 30.81
C LEU A 134 3.02 10.26 30.29
N GLN A 135 3.97 9.34 30.17
CA GLN A 135 5.28 9.62 29.60
C GLN A 135 5.67 8.56 28.57
N VAL A 136 6.21 9.01 27.45
CA VAL A 136 6.79 8.18 26.39
C VAL A 136 8.30 8.31 26.46
N THR A 137 9.00 7.18 26.52
CA THR A 137 10.47 7.11 26.58
C THR A 137 11.01 6.29 25.40
N VAL A 138 12.28 6.53 25.05
CA VAL A 138 13.02 5.72 24.08
C VAL A 138 14.07 4.93 24.84
N GLU A 139 14.06 3.61 24.68
CA GLU A 139 15.05 2.71 25.25
C GLU A 139 15.69 1.87 24.16
N GLN A 140 16.91 1.37 24.41
CA GLN A 140 17.61 0.48 23.49
C GLN A 140 17.44 -0.96 23.94
N LEU A 141 16.78 -1.79 23.12
CA LEU A 141 16.64 -3.22 23.35
C LEU A 141 17.21 -3.99 22.16
N ASN A 142 18.24 -4.81 22.41
CA ASN A 142 18.95 -5.54 21.36
C ASN A 142 19.40 -4.62 20.21
N GLU A 143 19.97 -3.46 20.54
CA GLU A 143 20.45 -2.43 19.60
C GLU A 143 19.37 -1.77 18.73
N LEU A 144 18.10 -2.02 19.02
CA LEU A 144 16.97 -1.36 18.38
C LEU A 144 16.34 -0.36 19.34
N PRO A 145 16.05 0.88 18.88
CA PRO A 145 15.32 1.81 19.71
C PRO A 145 13.85 1.40 19.76
N VAL A 146 13.36 1.23 20.98
CA VAL A 146 11.99 0.85 21.32
C VAL A 146 11.36 2.01 22.09
N LEU A 147 10.14 2.39 21.68
CA LEU A 147 9.37 3.39 22.38
C LEU A 147 8.49 2.71 23.42
N PHE A 148 8.56 3.18 24.66
CA PHE A 148 7.75 2.72 25.77
C PHE A 148 6.85 3.85 26.26
N ALA A 149 5.72 3.49 26.87
CA ALA A 149 4.88 4.41 27.61
C ALA A 149 4.72 3.96 29.07
N THR A 150 4.80 4.90 29.99
CA THR A 150 4.49 4.71 31.41
C THR A 150 3.24 5.49 31.78
N VAL A 151 2.46 4.93 32.72
CA VAL A 151 1.21 5.53 33.22
C VAL A 151 1.26 5.64 34.75
N GLY A 152 1.32 6.86 35.26
CA GLY A 152 1.40 7.19 36.69
C GLY A 152 2.51 6.41 37.39
N ASN A 153 2.18 5.86 38.54
CA ASN A 153 3.07 4.99 39.32
C ASN A 153 2.91 3.49 38.99
N LEU A 154 2.31 3.14 37.85
CA LEU A 154 2.14 1.74 37.48
C LEU A 154 3.50 1.09 37.17
N PRO A 155 3.76 -0.14 37.65
CA PRO A 155 5.09 -0.73 37.64
C PRO A 155 5.57 -1.24 36.27
N GLU A 156 4.68 -1.36 35.28
CA GLU A 156 5.00 -1.97 33.98
C GLU A 156 4.88 -0.95 32.84
N PRO A 157 6.01 -0.49 32.27
CA PRO A 157 6.02 0.25 31.01
C PRO A 157 5.44 -0.62 29.88
N ARG A 158 4.64 -0.01 29.01
CA ARG A 158 4.08 -0.67 27.82
C ARG A 158 4.92 -0.35 26.60
N GLY A 159 5.45 -1.38 25.93
CA GLY A 159 6.10 -1.21 24.64
C GLY A 159 5.10 -0.74 23.57
N LEU A 160 5.36 0.42 22.98
CA LEU A 160 4.54 0.99 21.92
C LEU A 160 4.92 0.38 20.57
N LEU A 161 6.20 0.51 20.21
CA LEU A 161 6.75 0.04 18.94
C LEU A 161 8.28 -0.02 18.97
N THR A 162 8.83 -0.82 18.06
CA THR A 162 10.27 -0.85 17.75
C THR A 162 10.52 -0.17 16.41
N VAL A 163 11.52 0.71 16.35
CA VAL A 163 11.94 1.34 15.09
C VAL A 163 12.85 0.39 14.32
N THR A 164 12.50 0.10 13.07
CA THR A 164 13.21 -0.88 12.23
C THR A 164 14.12 -0.20 11.21
N ASP A 165 14.97 -0.99 10.55
CA ASP A 165 15.80 -0.50 9.45
C ASP A 165 14.96 -0.06 8.24
N SER A 166 13.82 -0.73 7.99
CA SER A 166 12.90 -0.32 6.92
C SER A 166 12.28 1.04 7.19
N ASP A 167 11.97 1.36 8.45
CA ASP A 167 11.49 2.68 8.86
C ASP A 167 12.55 3.75 8.60
N ALA A 168 13.77 3.51 9.10
CA ALA A 168 14.92 4.40 8.90
C ALA A 168 15.22 4.64 7.41
N GLN A 169 15.19 3.57 6.60
CA GLN A 169 15.40 3.63 5.15
C GLN A 169 14.34 4.48 4.46
N TYR A 170 13.06 4.28 4.79
CA TYR A 170 11.95 5.05 4.21
C TYR A 170 12.03 6.54 4.57
N HIS A 171 12.36 6.87 5.82
CA HIS A 171 12.44 8.24 6.30
C HIS A 171 13.78 8.94 6.00
N GLY A 172 14.79 8.20 5.50
CA GLY A 172 16.10 8.74 5.16
C GLY A 172 16.93 9.23 6.35
N VAL A 173 16.70 8.68 7.55
CA VAL A 173 17.37 9.07 8.80
C VAL A 173 17.75 7.84 9.62
N SER A 174 18.58 7.98 10.66
CA SER A 174 18.91 6.86 11.54
C SER A 174 17.73 6.44 12.43
N LYS A 175 17.75 5.19 12.92
CA LYS A 175 16.72 4.66 13.83
C LYS A 175 16.57 5.50 15.11
N SER A 176 17.67 6.00 15.67
CA SER A 176 17.64 6.83 16.88
C SER A 176 16.93 8.16 16.64
N VAL A 177 17.28 8.86 15.56
CA VAL A 177 16.64 10.13 15.17
C VAL A 177 15.15 9.92 14.85
N LEU A 178 14.81 8.81 14.22
CA LEU A 178 13.41 8.48 13.95
C LEU A 178 12.64 8.17 15.24
N ALA A 179 13.25 7.46 16.19
CA ALA A 179 12.65 7.17 17.49
C ALA A 179 12.36 8.45 18.29
N GLU A 180 13.31 9.38 18.35
CA GLU A 180 13.12 10.70 19.00
C GLU A 180 11.99 11.51 18.33
N ARG A 181 11.95 11.49 16.99
CA ARG A 181 10.87 12.15 16.24
C ARG A 181 9.51 11.54 16.57
N TRP A 182 9.41 10.23 16.58
CA TRP A 182 8.16 9.54 16.89
C TRP A 182 7.76 9.69 18.36
N GLN A 183 8.71 9.75 19.29
CA GLN A 183 8.45 10.10 20.69
C GLN A 183 7.81 11.49 20.78
N GLY A 184 8.36 12.48 20.07
CA GLY A 184 7.80 13.84 20.02
C GLY A 184 6.41 13.94 19.39
N ILE A 185 5.99 12.95 18.61
CA ILE A 185 4.62 12.85 18.06
C ILE A 185 3.70 12.09 19.03
N LEU A 186 4.16 10.95 19.55
CA LEU A 186 3.37 10.06 20.38
C LEU A 186 3.04 10.66 21.73
N GLN A 187 3.98 11.36 22.36
CA GLN A 187 3.78 12.00 23.66
C GLN A 187 2.54 12.92 23.67
N PRO A 188 2.48 13.99 22.84
CA PRO A 188 1.31 14.87 22.84
C PRO A 188 0.05 14.18 22.29
N ALA A 189 0.18 13.25 21.33
CA ALA A 189 -0.97 12.55 20.77
C ALA A 189 -1.69 11.67 21.81
N LEU A 190 -0.92 10.94 22.63
CA LEU A 190 -1.49 10.11 23.70
C LEU A 190 -2.10 10.97 24.81
N GLN A 191 -1.46 12.07 25.19
CA GLN A 191 -2.01 13.01 26.17
C GLN A 191 -3.35 13.59 25.69
N ALA A 192 -3.40 14.09 24.45
CA ALA A 192 -4.62 14.64 23.86
C ALA A 192 -5.74 13.58 23.76
N ALA A 193 -5.40 12.33 23.42
CA ALA A 193 -6.39 11.25 23.35
C ALA A 193 -6.99 10.90 24.72
N VAL A 194 -6.21 10.97 25.80
CA VAL A 194 -6.73 10.80 27.16
C VAL A 194 -7.65 11.97 27.53
N GLU A 195 -7.19 13.21 27.35
CA GLU A 195 -7.98 14.42 27.66
C GLU A 195 -9.32 14.46 26.93
N LEU A 196 -9.35 14.09 25.65
CA LEU A 196 -10.59 14.09 24.86
C LEU A 196 -11.60 13.04 25.32
N ARG A 197 -11.13 11.96 25.95
CA ARG A 197 -11.96 10.81 26.38
C ARG A 197 -12.28 10.85 27.88
N GLN A 198 -11.77 11.84 28.62
CA GLN A 198 -12.17 12.06 30.02
C GLN A 198 -13.66 12.42 30.09
N PRO A 199 -14.41 11.84 31.05
CA PRO A 199 -15.86 12.06 31.20
C PRO A 199 -16.23 13.46 31.72
#